data_AF-A0A8H5CD01-F1
#
_entry.id   AF-A0A8H5CD01-F1
#
_cell.length_a   1.000
_cell.length_b   1.000
_cell.length_c   1.000
_cell.angle_alpha   90.00
_cell.angle_beta   90.00
_cell.angle_gamma   90.00
#
_symmetry.space_group_name_H-M   'P 1'
#
loop_
_entity.id
_entity.type
_entity.pdbx_description
1 polymer ?
#
loop_
_entity_poly.entity_id
_entity_poly.type
_entity_poly.pdbx_seq_one_letter_code
_entity_poly.pdbx_strand_id
1 'polypeptide(L)'
;MKKAEFFFDKFLHYFFTQADAAFFKSLGLNCIRIAINYRYFEDQSIYTVIDMHSAPGGQSGGWHADGGTHLGNFWRHKDFQDRFVWLWTEIAERYKDNAWVAGYNILNEPADPHPNHSGLISLYDRTAQAIRSIDPNHILFLDGNTFATDFTKFPEDAGTRWGSNVAFAIHDYSTYGFPKSKEKYTSSEEQRKIMRASYERKRRWMDERGLCVWNGEWGPVYGRKEYDGEETEEINERRYMVLRDQLEIYQKDRLSWSIWLYKDIGYQGMVFVNPDTPYRQRFQEFLLKKYRLAVDAWGTDDRNVRHIYEPITELIKTSVPDESFRKLYPPIWSLEERVTRISRTMLVAEYLVREWAELFSGLDEDELEALAKSFAFENCGKREELNRILQENAQAAGSV
;
A
#
# COMPACT_ATOMS: atom_id res chain seq x y z
N MET A 1 -20.44 8.69 -18.06
CA MET A 1 -20.08 9.40 -16.82
C MET A 1 -21.07 9.13 -15.71
N LYS A 2 -22.35 9.56 -15.79
CA LYS A 2 -23.35 9.37 -14.71
C LYS A 2 -23.42 7.98 -14.07
N LYS A 3 -23.49 6.89 -14.85
CA LYS A 3 -23.53 5.51 -14.29
C LYS A 3 -22.23 5.06 -13.62
N ALA A 4 -21.08 5.51 -14.13
CA ALA A 4 -19.78 5.20 -13.52
C ALA A 4 -19.63 5.97 -12.20
N GLU A 5 -19.99 7.25 -12.19
CA GLU A 5 -20.05 8.08 -10.98
C GLU A 5 -20.99 7.46 -9.95
N PHE A 6 -22.19 7.04 -10.37
CA PHE A 6 -23.15 6.33 -9.52
C PHE A 6 -22.56 5.06 -8.89
N PHE A 7 -21.94 4.18 -9.69
CA PHE A 7 -21.31 2.98 -9.14
C PHE A 7 -20.21 3.30 -8.13
N PHE A 8 -19.32 4.25 -8.42
CA PHE A 8 -18.23 4.60 -7.50
C PHE A 8 -18.73 5.29 -6.23
N ASP A 9 -19.76 6.13 -6.33
CA ASP A 9 -20.44 6.73 -5.17
C ASP A 9 -21.02 5.64 -4.25
N LYS A 10 -21.81 4.72 -4.83
CA LYS A 10 -22.37 3.57 -4.09
C LYS A 10 -21.29 2.65 -3.55
N PHE A 11 -20.24 2.39 -4.32
CA PHE A 11 -19.12 1.56 -3.90
C PHE A 11 -18.49 2.14 -2.64
N LEU A 12 -18.15 3.43 -2.64
CA LEU A 12 -17.57 4.11 -1.49
C LEU A 12 -18.52 4.09 -0.29
N HIS A 13 -19.83 4.31 -0.53
CA HIS A 13 -20.85 4.24 0.52
C HIS A 13 -20.90 2.87 1.21
N TYR A 14 -20.72 1.77 0.47
CA TYR A 14 -20.76 0.41 1.03
C TYR A 14 -19.39 -0.11 1.49
N PHE A 15 -18.28 0.49 1.03
CA PHE A 15 -16.95 -0.08 1.25
C PHE A 15 -16.52 -0.04 2.72
N PHE A 16 -16.85 1.03 3.45
CA PHE A 16 -16.57 1.15 4.88
C PHE A 16 -17.68 1.95 5.58
N THR A 17 -18.37 1.29 6.49
CA THR A 17 -19.54 1.82 7.20
C THR A 17 -19.34 1.83 8.72
N GLN A 18 -20.35 2.25 9.48
CA GLN A 18 -20.33 2.13 10.95
C GLN A 18 -20.16 0.67 11.42
N ALA A 19 -20.68 -0.31 10.67
CA ALA A 19 -20.52 -1.72 11.00
C ALA A 19 -19.06 -2.17 10.85
N ASP A 20 -18.37 -1.70 9.81
CA ASP A 20 -16.94 -1.91 9.61
C ASP A 20 -16.11 -1.26 10.73
N ALA A 21 -16.43 -0.02 11.10
CA ALA A 21 -15.78 0.68 12.21
C ALA A 21 -15.97 -0.04 13.55
N ALA A 22 -17.19 -0.52 13.84
CA ALA A 22 -17.49 -1.30 15.03
C ALA A 22 -16.71 -2.62 15.07
N PHE A 23 -16.61 -3.30 13.92
CA PHE A 23 -15.79 -4.51 13.80
C PHE A 23 -14.30 -4.21 14.01
N PHE A 24 -13.75 -3.20 13.34
CA PHE A 24 -12.35 -2.77 13.48
C PHE A 24 -12.00 -2.47 14.95
N LYS A 25 -12.87 -1.73 15.64
CA LYS A 25 -12.74 -1.43 17.06
C LYS A 25 -12.85 -2.68 17.95
N SER A 26 -13.69 -3.65 17.60
CA SER A 26 -13.82 -4.91 18.35
C SER A 26 -12.54 -5.76 18.36
N LEU A 27 -11.66 -5.55 17.37
CA LEU A 27 -10.32 -6.15 17.30
C LEU A 27 -9.28 -5.42 18.15
N GLY A 28 -9.66 -4.35 18.86
CA GLY A 28 -8.73 -3.51 19.64
C GLY A 28 -7.90 -2.55 18.78
N LEU A 29 -8.19 -2.45 17.48
CA LEU A 29 -7.51 -1.51 16.57
C LEU A 29 -8.10 -0.10 16.74
N ASN A 30 -7.24 0.91 16.72
CA ASN A 30 -7.58 2.27 17.11
C ASN A 30 -7.24 3.34 16.07
N CYS A 31 -6.59 2.96 14.96
CA CYS A 31 -6.19 3.86 13.90
C CYS A 31 -6.43 3.25 12.53
N ILE A 32 -7.03 4.00 11.61
CA ILE A 32 -7.14 3.65 10.20
C ILE A 32 -6.31 4.64 9.36
N ARG A 33 -5.41 4.12 8.54
CA ARG A 33 -4.73 4.90 7.51
C ARG A 33 -5.60 4.86 6.26
N ILE A 34 -6.21 5.98 5.90
CA ILE A 34 -7.04 6.08 4.71
C ILE A 34 -6.16 6.57 3.57
N ALA A 35 -5.78 5.65 2.70
CA ALA A 35 -5.17 5.96 1.42
C ALA A 35 -6.21 6.71 0.58
N ILE A 36 -6.10 8.04 0.56
CA ILE A 36 -7.03 8.86 -0.19
C ILE A 36 -6.47 9.10 -1.59
N ASN A 37 -7.35 8.96 -2.58
CA ASN A 37 -7.27 9.84 -3.74
C ASN A 37 -7.90 11.16 -3.30
N TYR A 38 -7.41 12.29 -3.81
CA TYR A 38 -7.78 13.65 -3.39
C TYR A 38 -9.28 14.03 -3.47
N ARG A 39 -10.19 13.11 -3.78
CA ARG A 39 -11.59 13.35 -4.14
C ARG A 39 -12.63 12.96 -3.07
N TYR A 40 -12.30 12.42 -1.90
CA TYR A 40 -13.31 11.83 -1.00
C TYR A 40 -13.03 12.05 0.50
N PHE A 41 -14.06 12.35 1.32
CA PHE A 41 -13.95 12.35 2.79
C PHE A 41 -15.27 12.26 3.60
N GLU A 42 -15.27 11.51 4.73
CA GLU A 42 -16.31 11.43 5.79
C GLU A 42 -15.73 11.20 7.22
N ASP A 43 -16.60 11.20 8.26
CA ASP A 43 -16.38 11.36 9.72
C ASP A 43 -16.71 10.09 10.54
N GLN A 44 -15.83 9.58 11.43
CA GLN A 44 -16.07 8.44 12.37
C GLN A 44 -15.12 8.44 13.61
N SER A 45 -15.50 7.76 14.71
CA SER A 45 -14.80 7.70 16.01
C SER A 45 -13.56 6.77 16.10
N ILE A 46 -12.74 6.72 15.05
CA ILE A 46 -11.44 6.01 15.01
C ILE A 46 -10.40 7.03 14.55
N TYR A 47 -9.21 7.04 15.16
CA TYR A 47 -8.15 7.95 14.70
C TYR A 47 -7.83 7.67 13.23
N THR A 48 -7.74 8.72 12.45
CA THR A 48 -7.56 8.63 11.01
C THR A 48 -6.25 9.29 10.62
N VAL A 49 -5.41 8.58 9.85
CA VAL A 49 -4.29 9.19 9.13
C VAL A 49 -4.72 9.39 7.70
N ILE A 50 -4.71 10.65 7.25
CA ILE A 50 -4.99 11.00 5.86
C ILE A 50 -3.70 10.84 5.07
N ASP A 51 -3.69 9.93 4.10
CA ASP A 51 -2.52 9.62 3.29
C ASP A 51 -2.70 10.04 1.84
N MET A 52 -1.85 10.94 1.35
CA MET A 52 -1.82 11.30 -0.07
C MET A 52 -1.14 10.20 -0.87
N HIS A 53 -1.96 9.25 -1.32
CA HIS A 53 -1.47 8.01 -1.91
C HIS A 53 -1.01 8.17 -3.37
N SER A 54 -1.60 9.13 -4.09
CA SER A 54 -1.21 9.48 -5.47
C SER A 54 -1.09 10.99 -5.66
N ALA A 55 0.05 11.40 -6.22
CA ALA A 55 0.29 12.79 -6.58
C ALA A 55 0.12 13.01 -8.10
N PRO A 56 -0.18 14.24 -8.56
CA PRO A 56 -0.30 14.51 -9.99
C PRO A 56 0.95 14.05 -10.77
N GLY A 57 0.75 13.21 -11.79
CA GLY A 57 1.84 12.64 -12.59
C GLY A 57 2.57 11.44 -11.98
N GLY A 58 2.16 10.97 -10.79
CA GLY A 58 2.74 9.81 -10.11
C GLY A 58 4.11 10.08 -9.49
N GLN A 59 4.28 9.76 -8.21
CA GLN A 59 5.47 10.05 -7.42
C GLN A 59 6.53 8.95 -7.42
N SER A 60 6.18 7.72 -7.82
CA SER A 60 7.06 6.56 -7.64
C SER A 60 7.27 5.70 -8.89
N GLY A 61 6.42 5.86 -9.91
CA GLY A 61 6.32 4.92 -11.03
C GLY A 61 5.72 3.56 -10.64
N GLY A 62 5.30 3.41 -9.37
CA GLY A 62 4.52 2.27 -8.90
C GLY A 62 3.09 2.30 -9.40
N TRP A 63 2.46 1.13 -9.46
CA TRP A 63 1.06 0.98 -9.89
C TRP A 63 0.08 1.73 -8.98
N HIS A 64 0.40 1.87 -7.68
CA HIS A 64 -0.39 2.58 -6.68
C HIS A 64 -0.31 4.11 -6.82
N ALA A 65 0.65 4.65 -7.57
CA ALA A 65 0.86 6.09 -7.70
C ALA A 65 -0.01 6.74 -8.79
N ASP A 66 -0.83 5.96 -9.51
CA ASP A 66 -1.78 6.43 -10.53
C ASP A 66 -1.16 7.32 -11.63
N GLY A 67 0.11 7.06 -11.97
CA GLY A 67 0.87 7.85 -12.94
C GLY A 67 0.70 7.43 -14.40
N GLY A 68 0.04 6.29 -14.67
CA GLY A 68 -0.08 5.68 -16.01
C GLY A 68 1.23 5.26 -16.69
N THR A 69 2.38 5.58 -16.07
CA THR A 69 3.71 5.28 -16.59
C THR A 69 4.63 4.79 -15.46
N HIS A 70 5.73 4.13 -15.81
CA HIS A 70 6.76 3.72 -14.85
C HIS A 70 7.66 4.89 -14.40
N LEU A 71 7.40 6.12 -14.88
CA LEU A 71 8.17 7.31 -14.58
C LEU A 71 7.45 8.15 -13.53
N GLY A 72 8.18 8.66 -12.55
CA GLY A 72 7.65 9.63 -11.58
C GLY A 72 7.55 11.03 -12.18
N ASN A 73 6.54 11.32 -13.02
CA ASN A 73 6.42 12.62 -13.68
C ASN A 73 6.15 13.77 -12.69
N PHE A 74 5.67 13.45 -11.48
CA PHE A 74 5.56 14.41 -10.37
C PHE A 74 6.87 15.19 -10.12
N TRP A 75 8.03 14.53 -10.23
CA TRP A 75 9.33 15.17 -10.01
C TRP A 75 9.80 16.04 -11.18
N ARG A 76 9.19 15.90 -12.36
CA ARG A 76 9.59 16.60 -13.59
C ARG A 76 8.81 17.89 -13.81
N HIS A 77 7.63 18.01 -13.23
CA HIS A 77 6.73 19.13 -13.47
C HIS A 77 6.46 19.89 -12.18
N LYS A 78 6.97 21.12 -12.09
CA LYS A 78 6.76 22.00 -10.94
C LYS A 78 5.26 22.25 -10.67
N ASP A 79 4.44 22.39 -11.71
CA ASP A 79 2.99 22.56 -11.58
C ASP A 79 2.34 21.42 -10.78
N PHE A 80 2.80 20.18 -10.95
CA PHE A 80 2.28 19.03 -10.19
C PHE A 80 2.58 19.16 -8.69
N GLN A 81 3.78 19.64 -8.36
CA GLN A 81 4.19 19.90 -6.98
C GLN A 81 3.44 21.10 -6.38
N ASP A 82 3.21 22.15 -7.16
CA ASP A 82 2.47 23.34 -6.72
C ASP A 82 1.01 22.98 -6.41
N ARG A 83 0.36 22.20 -7.29
CA ARG A 83 -1.00 21.68 -7.07
C ARG A 83 -1.09 20.74 -5.87
N PHE A 84 -0.06 19.93 -5.65
CA PHE A 84 0.03 19.05 -4.48
C PHE A 84 0.11 19.86 -3.18
N VAL A 85 0.96 20.90 -3.12
CA VAL A 85 1.05 21.79 -1.94
C VAL A 85 -0.27 22.53 -1.72
N TRP A 86 -0.87 23.06 -2.79
CA TRP A 86 -2.19 23.69 -2.70
C TRP A 86 -3.25 22.74 -2.14
N LEU A 87 -3.33 21.51 -2.64
CA LEU A 87 -4.28 20.53 -2.14
C LEU A 87 -4.08 20.23 -0.64
N TRP A 88 -2.83 20.13 -0.18
CA TRP A 88 -2.55 19.97 1.25
C TRP A 88 -3.00 21.17 2.09
N THR A 89 -2.97 22.40 1.55
CA THR A 89 -3.55 23.55 2.26
C THR A 89 -5.06 23.43 2.43
N GLU A 90 -5.79 22.94 1.41
CA GLU A 90 -7.23 22.72 1.50
C GLU A 90 -7.58 21.60 2.51
N ILE A 91 -6.79 20.52 2.53
CA ILE A 91 -6.95 19.41 3.49
C ILE A 91 -6.68 19.90 4.91
N ALA A 92 -5.59 20.63 5.13
CA ALA A 92 -5.27 21.20 6.44
C ALA A 92 -6.38 22.14 6.93
N GLU A 93 -6.88 23.05 6.08
CA GLU A 93 -7.95 23.98 6.47
C GLU A 93 -9.23 23.26 6.88
N ARG A 94 -9.55 22.15 6.20
CA ARG A 94 -10.72 21.32 6.52
C ARG A 94 -10.59 20.54 7.82
N TYR A 95 -9.39 20.07 8.16
CA TYR A 95 -9.18 19.10 9.25
C TYR A 95 -8.45 19.63 10.46
N LYS A 96 -7.92 20.85 10.46
CA LYS A 96 -7.08 21.42 11.54
C LYS A 96 -7.65 21.30 12.95
N ASP A 97 -8.98 21.34 13.10
CA ASP A 97 -9.67 21.26 14.39
C ASP A 97 -10.32 19.89 14.64
N ASN A 98 -10.17 18.92 13.73
CA ASN A 98 -10.77 17.60 13.88
C ASN A 98 -9.86 16.64 14.65
N ALA A 99 -10.12 16.49 15.96
CA ALA A 99 -9.36 15.60 16.84
C ALA A 99 -9.37 14.10 16.45
N TRP A 100 -10.28 13.66 15.57
CA TRP A 100 -10.28 12.29 15.05
C TRP A 100 -9.28 12.08 13.91
N VAL A 101 -8.75 13.15 13.32
CA VAL A 101 -7.58 13.03 12.45
C VAL A 101 -6.35 12.98 13.37
N ALA A 102 -5.56 11.92 13.30
CA ALA A 102 -4.30 11.83 14.05
C ALA A 102 -3.17 12.58 13.33
N GLY A 103 -3.22 12.62 12.00
CA GLY A 103 -2.21 13.31 11.21
C GLY A 103 -2.32 13.10 9.72
N TYR A 104 -1.30 13.63 9.04
CA TYR A 104 -1.18 13.72 7.60
C TYR A 104 0.05 12.95 7.13
N ASN A 105 -0.15 11.87 6.40
CA ASN A 105 0.92 11.22 5.68
C ASN A 105 1.12 11.92 4.34
N ILE A 106 2.18 12.74 4.28
CA ILE A 106 2.32 13.79 3.28
C ILE A 106 2.37 13.23 1.86
N LEU A 107 3.16 12.19 1.62
CA LEU A 107 3.31 11.59 0.30
C LEU A 107 3.68 10.11 0.47
N ASN A 108 2.83 9.22 -0.03
CA ASN A 108 3.07 7.79 0.00
C ASN A 108 4.21 7.37 -0.95
N GLU A 109 5.13 6.56 -0.46
CA GLU A 109 6.16 5.85 -1.24
C GLU A 109 6.86 6.68 -2.33
N PRO A 110 7.38 7.90 -2.05
CA PRO A 110 8.04 8.71 -3.05
C PRO A 110 9.26 7.99 -3.66
N ALA A 111 9.52 8.21 -4.94
CA ALA A 111 10.76 7.81 -5.59
C ALA A 111 11.34 8.98 -6.39
N ASP A 112 11.89 9.97 -5.68
CA ASP A 112 12.64 11.09 -6.25
C ASP A 112 13.96 10.57 -6.85
N PRO A 113 14.17 10.67 -8.18
CA PRO A 113 15.39 10.20 -8.84
C PRO A 113 16.60 11.09 -8.56
N HIS A 114 16.46 12.22 -7.87
CA HIS A 114 17.58 13.09 -7.56
C HIS A 114 18.61 12.38 -6.65
N PRO A 115 19.91 12.37 -6.98
CA PRO A 115 20.94 11.62 -6.23
C PRO A 115 21.05 11.95 -4.73
N ASN A 116 20.61 13.16 -4.35
CA ASN A 116 20.61 13.66 -2.97
C ASN A 116 19.20 13.77 -2.36
N HIS A 117 18.18 13.20 -3.00
CA HIS A 117 16.76 13.30 -2.57
C HIS A 117 16.23 14.73 -2.44
N SER A 118 16.88 15.71 -3.07
CA SER A 118 16.61 17.13 -2.83
C SER A 118 15.24 17.57 -3.37
N GLY A 119 14.68 16.85 -4.34
CA GLY A 119 13.31 17.09 -4.78
C GLY A 119 12.32 16.74 -3.68
N LEU A 120 12.48 15.59 -3.03
CA LEU A 120 11.66 15.17 -1.90
C LEU A 120 11.81 16.11 -0.69
N ILE A 121 13.05 16.46 -0.31
CA ILE A 121 13.29 17.34 0.84
C ILE A 121 12.69 18.74 0.60
N SER A 122 12.89 19.32 -0.59
CA SER A 122 12.31 20.62 -0.95
C SER A 122 10.78 20.57 -0.95
N LEU A 123 10.18 19.47 -1.41
CA LEU A 123 8.74 19.29 -1.35
C LEU A 123 8.23 19.23 0.10
N TYR A 124 8.88 18.45 0.97
CA TYR A 124 8.53 18.38 2.39
C TYR A 124 8.66 19.72 3.09
N ASP A 125 9.71 20.50 2.82
CA ASP A 125 9.86 21.85 3.36
C ASP A 125 8.66 22.74 3.02
N ARG A 126 8.31 22.79 1.72
CA ARG A 126 7.21 23.62 1.22
C ARG A 126 5.86 23.15 1.77
N THR A 127 5.62 21.84 1.79
CA THR A 127 4.34 21.25 2.18
C THR A 127 4.14 21.34 3.69
N ALA A 128 5.16 21.01 4.48
CA ALA A 128 5.11 21.13 5.93
C ALA A 128 4.91 22.59 6.35
N GLN A 129 5.61 23.55 5.72
CA GLN A 129 5.40 24.98 5.97
C GLN A 129 3.95 25.40 5.67
N ALA A 130 3.41 24.98 4.53
CA ALA A 130 2.06 25.33 4.10
C ALA A 130 0.97 24.70 4.99
N ILE A 131 1.18 23.49 5.49
CA ILE A 131 0.28 22.87 6.46
C ILE A 131 0.42 23.58 7.81
N ARG A 132 1.64 23.79 8.32
CA ARG A 132 1.87 24.35 9.66
C ARG A 132 1.42 25.80 9.83
N SER A 133 1.30 26.56 8.74
CA SER A 133 0.70 27.90 8.78
C SER A 133 -0.82 27.88 9.02
N ILE A 134 -1.46 26.74 8.80
CA ILE A 134 -2.91 26.52 8.97
C ILE A 134 -3.19 25.64 10.19
N ASP A 135 -2.41 24.58 10.35
CA ASP A 135 -2.57 23.52 11.32
C ASP A 135 -1.22 23.19 12.01
N PRO A 136 -1.00 23.76 13.21
CA PRO A 136 0.21 23.51 13.98
C PRO A 136 0.19 22.17 14.74
N ASN A 137 -0.95 21.47 14.79
CA ASN A 137 -1.19 20.43 15.79
C ASN A 137 -1.07 19.01 15.24
N HIS A 138 -1.65 18.71 14.08
CA HIS A 138 -1.69 17.35 13.55
C HIS A 138 -0.29 16.77 13.24
N ILE A 139 -0.09 15.47 13.45
CA ILE A 139 1.20 14.80 13.18
C ILE A 139 1.49 14.85 11.68
N LEU A 140 2.72 15.15 11.27
CA LEU A 140 3.16 14.89 9.88
C LEU A 140 3.88 13.54 9.83
N PHE A 141 3.38 12.62 9.00
CA PHE A 141 4.05 11.37 8.67
C PHE A 141 4.80 11.53 7.34
N LEU A 142 6.12 11.34 7.39
CA LEU A 142 7.03 11.54 6.27
C LEU A 142 7.64 10.22 5.83
N ASP A 143 7.26 9.74 4.64
CA ASP A 143 7.85 8.57 4.03
C ASP A 143 9.30 8.83 3.62
N GLY A 144 10.13 7.79 3.75
CA GLY A 144 11.45 7.76 3.15
C GLY A 144 11.38 7.78 1.62
N ASN A 145 12.47 8.17 0.97
CA ASN A 145 12.56 8.07 -0.48
C ASN A 145 12.62 6.59 -0.90
N THR A 146 12.51 6.35 -2.21
CA THR A 146 12.59 5.02 -2.82
C THR A 146 11.60 4.05 -2.15
N PHE A 147 10.31 4.38 -2.23
CA PHE A 147 9.21 3.58 -1.66
C PHE A 147 9.30 3.39 -0.15
N ALA A 148 9.47 4.48 0.61
CA ALA A 148 9.54 4.47 2.07
C ALA A 148 10.70 3.62 2.66
N THR A 149 11.78 3.40 1.90
CA THR A 149 12.91 2.55 2.34
C THR A 149 14.24 3.28 2.55
N ASP A 150 14.38 4.52 2.08
CA ASP A 150 15.65 5.23 2.09
C ASP A 150 15.57 6.65 2.70
N PHE A 151 16.14 6.77 3.89
CA PHE A 151 16.30 8.03 4.64
C PHE A 151 17.75 8.54 4.63
N THR A 152 18.68 7.86 3.96
CA THR A 152 20.13 8.10 4.10
C THR A 152 20.61 9.47 3.64
N LYS A 153 19.76 10.20 2.89
CA LYS A 153 20.00 11.58 2.42
C LYS A 153 19.10 12.62 3.06
N PHE A 154 18.31 12.25 4.07
CA PHE A 154 17.56 13.23 4.85
C PHE A 154 18.55 14.09 5.64
N PRO A 155 18.21 15.37 5.87
CA PRO A 155 19.14 16.31 6.49
C PRO A 155 19.30 16.03 7.99
N GLU A 156 20.45 16.38 8.55
CA GLU A 156 20.75 16.14 9.98
C GLU A 156 19.81 16.91 10.93
N ASP A 157 19.22 18.02 10.48
CA ASP A 157 18.25 18.82 11.23
C ASP A 157 16.80 18.29 11.17
N ALA A 158 16.57 17.13 10.54
CA ALA A 158 15.24 16.56 10.29
C ALA A 158 14.33 16.46 11.53
N GLY A 159 14.90 16.24 12.72
CA GLY A 159 14.14 16.19 13.98
C GLY A 159 13.50 17.51 14.40
N THR A 160 13.88 18.63 13.78
CA THR A 160 13.33 19.97 14.05
C THR A 160 12.84 20.70 12.81
N ARG A 161 13.31 20.28 11.62
CA ARG A 161 13.09 20.95 10.33
C ARG A 161 11.62 21.16 9.98
N TRP A 162 10.76 20.17 10.26
CA TRP A 162 9.34 20.19 9.91
C TRP A 162 8.42 20.36 11.13
N GLY A 163 8.97 20.88 12.23
CA GLY A 163 8.28 21.08 13.50
C GLY A 163 8.46 19.93 14.48
N SER A 164 7.87 20.06 15.67
CA SER A 164 8.06 19.12 16.79
C SER A 164 7.14 17.90 16.76
N ASN A 165 6.11 17.90 15.91
CA ASN A 165 5.13 16.81 15.83
C ASN A 165 5.21 16.07 14.48
N VAL A 166 6.26 15.25 14.33
CA VAL A 166 6.62 14.53 13.09
C VAL A 166 6.97 13.08 13.41
N ALA A 167 6.54 12.16 12.54
CA ALA A 167 6.96 10.77 12.54
C ALA A 167 7.45 10.37 11.14
N PHE A 168 8.45 9.49 11.07
CA PHE A 168 9.01 8.99 9.82
C PHE A 168 8.39 7.63 9.48
N ALA A 169 7.84 7.51 8.28
CA ALA A 169 7.05 6.36 7.86
C ALA A 169 7.92 5.36 7.07
N ILE A 170 8.03 4.14 7.58
CA ILE A 170 8.60 2.99 6.85
C ILE A 170 7.47 2.09 6.36
N HIS A 171 7.71 1.33 5.29
CA HIS A 171 6.88 0.18 4.89
C HIS A 171 7.68 -1.12 5.03
N ASP A 172 7.21 -2.04 5.87
CA ASP A 172 7.93 -3.28 6.22
C ASP A 172 7.27 -4.54 5.67
N TYR A 173 7.33 -4.70 4.36
CA TYR A 173 6.94 -5.94 3.70
C TYR A 173 8.06 -6.99 3.73
N SER A 174 7.80 -8.12 4.37
CA SER A 174 8.71 -9.29 4.38
C SER A 174 8.52 -10.12 3.11
N THR A 175 9.61 -10.51 2.44
CA THR A 175 9.54 -11.37 1.25
C THR A 175 8.91 -12.74 1.55
N TYR A 176 9.02 -13.21 2.79
CA TYR A 176 8.37 -14.42 3.27
C TYR A 176 6.84 -14.29 3.33
N GLY A 177 6.30 -13.09 3.20
CA GLY A 177 4.86 -12.83 3.08
C GLY A 177 4.31 -12.98 1.67
N PHE A 178 5.14 -13.25 0.65
CA PHE A 178 4.73 -13.23 -0.77
C PHE A 178 5.03 -14.53 -1.53
N PRO A 179 4.35 -14.82 -2.66
CA PRO A 179 4.60 -16.01 -3.48
C PRO A 179 6.02 -16.09 -4.05
N LYS A 180 6.66 -14.94 -4.27
CA LYS A 180 8.05 -14.83 -4.75
C LYS A 180 9.12 -15.28 -3.75
N SER A 181 8.75 -15.69 -2.53
CA SER A 181 9.70 -16.23 -1.57
C SER A 181 10.43 -17.43 -2.16
N LYS A 182 11.76 -17.45 -2.07
CA LYS A 182 12.59 -18.54 -2.61
C LYS A 182 12.53 -19.82 -1.78
N GLU A 183 12.04 -19.72 -0.55
CA GLU A 183 11.93 -20.84 0.39
C GLU A 183 10.61 -20.76 1.17
N LYS A 184 10.19 -21.90 1.72
CA LYS A 184 9.05 -21.98 2.63
C LYS A 184 9.44 -21.36 3.97
N TYR A 185 8.59 -20.50 4.52
CA TYR A 185 8.78 -19.94 5.85
C TYR A 185 8.39 -20.96 6.92
N THR A 186 9.25 -21.18 7.90
CA THR A 186 9.04 -22.10 9.03
C THR A 186 9.29 -21.45 10.39
N SER A 187 9.44 -20.11 10.43
CA SER A 187 9.80 -19.37 11.65
C SER A 187 11.15 -19.83 12.25
N SER A 188 12.06 -20.34 11.41
CA SER A 188 13.39 -20.72 11.89
C SER A 188 14.16 -19.50 12.41
N GLU A 189 15.09 -19.72 13.34
CA GLU A 189 15.89 -18.64 13.92
C GLU A 189 16.60 -17.80 12.84
N GLU A 190 17.11 -18.45 11.79
CA GLU A 190 17.76 -17.78 10.67
C GLU A 190 16.78 -16.91 9.86
N GLN A 191 15.59 -17.44 9.56
CA GLN A 191 14.58 -16.67 8.84
C GLN A 191 14.08 -15.46 9.65
N ARG A 192 13.93 -15.62 10.97
CA ARG A 192 13.59 -14.53 11.89
C ARG A 192 14.70 -13.49 11.96
N LYS A 193 15.99 -13.90 11.95
CA LYS A 193 17.14 -12.99 11.86
C LYS A 193 17.14 -12.18 10.56
N ILE A 194 16.89 -12.83 9.42
CA ILE A 194 16.82 -12.16 8.11
C ILE A 194 15.70 -11.10 8.11
N MET A 195 14.52 -11.46 8.63
CA MET A 195 13.39 -10.55 8.69
C MET A 195 13.69 -9.35 9.61
N ARG A 196 14.23 -9.61 10.81
CA ARG A 196 14.65 -8.56 11.74
C ARG A 196 15.71 -7.64 11.13
N ALA A 197 16.73 -8.17 10.46
CA ALA A 197 17.76 -7.36 9.82
C ALA A 197 17.20 -6.47 8.70
N SER A 198 16.21 -6.97 7.94
CA SER A 198 15.53 -6.18 6.91
C SER A 198 14.71 -5.02 7.50
N TYR A 199 14.08 -5.24 8.65
CA TYR A 199 13.35 -4.24 9.42
C TYR A 199 14.30 -3.18 10.01
N GLU A 200 15.34 -3.61 10.73
CA GLU A 200 16.33 -2.72 11.36
C GLU A 200 17.06 -1.86 10.34
N ARG A 201 17.35 -2.39 9.14
CA ARG A 201 17.94 -1.60 8.04
C ARG A 201 17.07 -0.39 7.65
N LYS A 202 15.74 -0.55 7.57
CA LYS A 202 14.83 0.54 7.18
C LYS A 202 14.74 1.64 8.23
N ARG A 203 14.91 1.28 9.51
CA ARG A 203 14.78 2.20 10.64
C ARG A 203 16.08 2.84 11.10
N ARG A 204 17.22 2.21 10.78
CA ARG A 204 18.55 2.57 11.29
C ARG A 204 18.80 4.08 11.35
N TRP A 205 18.54 4.79 10.26
CA TRP A 205 18.81 6.23 10.19
C TRP A 205 18.02 7.04 11.22
N MET A 206 16.76 6.68 11.45
CA MET A 206 15.89 7.30 12.45
C MET A 206 16.29 6.89 13.87
N ASP A 207 16.59 5.61 14.09
CA ASP A 207 16.96 5.09 15.42
C ASP A 207 18.27 5.70 15.91
N GLU A 208 19.27 5.86 15.04
CA GLU A 208 20.55 6.54 15.33
C GLU A 208 20.36 8.01 15.76
N ARG A 209 19.23 8.61 15.39
CA ARG A 209 18.89 10.03 15.64
C ARG A 209 17.77 10.20 16.67
N GLY A 210 17.27 9.10 17.25
CA GLY A 210 16.16 9.13 18.21
C GLY A 210 14.85 9.69 17.65
N LEU A 211 14.62 9.53 16.35
CA LEU A 211 13.44 10.05 15.66
C LEU A 211 12.25 9.09 15.78
N CYS A 212 11.03 9.63 15.84
CA CYS A 212 9.82 8.83 15.91
C CYS A 212 9.60 8.05 14.59
N VAL A 213 9.35 6.75 14.69
CA VAL A 213 9.11 5.87 13.53
C VAL A 213 7.71 5.29 13.61
N TRP A 214 7.03 5.29 12.47
CA TRP A 214 5.75 4.60 12.26
C TRP A 214 5.88 3.63 11.08
N ASN A 215 5.27 2.46 11.19
CA ASN A 215 5.19 1.52 10.07
C ASN A 215 3.85 1.68 9.35
N GLY A 216 3.85 2.45 8.26
CA GLY A 216 2.64 2.82 7.53
C GLY A 216 1.99 1.66 6.79
N GLU A 217 2.78 0.65 6.42
CA GLU A 217 2.31 -0.51 5.68
C GLU A 217 3.13 -1.77 5.93
N TRP A 218 2.45 -2.88 6.15
CA TRP A 218 3.03 -4.21 6.21
C TRP A 218 1.94 -5.27 6.04
N GLY A 219 2.33 -6.54 5.98
CA GLY A 219 1.41 -7.68 5.98
C GLY A 219 1.72 -8.69 4.88
N PRO A 220 1.38 -9.98 5.08
CA PRO A 220 1.50 -11.01 4.06
C PRO A 220 0.27 -11.09 3.16
N VAL A 221 0.40 -11.71 1.98
CA VAL A 221 -0.72 -12.09 1.11
C VAL A 221 -1.07 -13.55 1.29
N TYR A 222 -2.36 -13.88 1.19
CA TYR A 222 -2.90 -15.21 1.51
C TYR A 222 -3.24 -16.00 0.25
N GLY A 223 -3.12 -17.32 0.36
CA GLY A 223 -3.59 -18.25 -0.65
C GLY A 223 -5.12 -18.26 -0.70
N ARG A 224 -5.67 -18.53 -1.89
CA ARG A 224 -7.11 -18.65 -2.11
C ARG A 224 -7.40 -19.89 -2.94
N LYS A 225 -8.44 -20.62 -2.57
CA LYS A 225 -8.75 -21.96 -3.08
C LYS A 225 -8.92 -22.00 -4.59
N GLU A 226 -9.47 -20.95 -5.19
CA GLU A 226 -9.69 -20.85 -6.63
C GLU A 226 -8.41 -20.65 -7.45
N TYR A 227 -7.29 -20.29 -6.82
CA TYR A 227 -5.99 -20.09 -7.48
C TYR A 227 -4.91 -21.08 -7.03
N ASP A 228 -4.90 -21.42 -5.74
CA ASP A 228 -3.85 -22.21 -5.09
C ASP A 228 -4.28 -23.65 -4.77
N GLY A 229 -5.58 -23.99 -4.94
CA GLY A 229 -6.08 -25.34 -4.78
C GLY A 229 -5.81 -25.92 -3.39
N GLU A 230 -5.26 -27.14 -3.35
CA GLU A 230 -4.96 -27.87 -2.10
C GLU A 230 -3.85 -27.22 -1.27
N GLU A 231 -2.97 -26.41 -1.87
CA GLU A 231 -1.87 -25.74 -1.15
C GLU A 231 -2.35 -24.53 -0.33
N THR A 232 -3.61 -24.10 -0.49
CA THR A 232 -4.17 -22.88 0.12
C THR A 232 -3.95 -22.81 1.63
N GLU A 233 -4.25 -23.91 2.34
CA GLU A 233 -4.15 -23.92 3.81
C GLU A 233 -2.70 -23.85 4.26
N GLU A 234 -1.82 -24.67 3.66
CA GLU A 234 -0.38 -24.67 3.96
C GLU A 234 0.26 -23.30 3.66
N ILE A 235 -0.16 -22.62 2.58
CA ILE A 235 0.24 -21.25 2.31
C ILE A 235 -0.18 -20.34 3.47
N ASN A 236 -1.45 -20.36 3.85
CA ASN A 236 -2.00 -19.47 4.86
C ASN A 236 -1.37 -19.67 6.24
N GLU A 237 -1.18 -20.91 6.68
CA GLU A 237 -0.47 -21.23 7.94
C GLU A 237 0.90 -20.56 8.01
N ARG A 238 1.68 -20.65 6.94
CA ARG A 238 3.01 -20.02 6.86
C ARG A 238 2.93 -18.50 6.86
N ARG A 239 1.92 -17.91 6.21
CA ARG A 239 1.71 -16.45 6.22
C ARG A 239 1.32 -15.96 7.61
N TYR A 240 0.53 -16.73 8.37
CA TYR A 240 0.22 -16.41 9.76
C TYR A 240 1.46 -16.51 10.67
N MET A 241 2.43 -17.38 10.38
CA MET A 241 3.72 -17.37 11.09
C MET A 241 4.50 -16.07 10.83
N VAL A 242 4.59 -15.64 9.57
CA VAL A 242 5.24 -14.35 9.21
C VAL A 242 4.57 -13.18 9.92
N LEU A 243 3.24 -13.16 9.91
CA LEU A 243 2.44 -12.13 10.59
C LEU A 243 2.80 -12.04 12.09
N ARG A 244 2.83 -13.18 12.80
CA ARG A 244 3.16 -13.24 14.23
C ARG A 244 4.58 -12.75 14.51
N ASP A 245 5.54 -13.22 13.73
CA ASP A 245 6.94 -12.88 13.94
C ASP A 245 7.22 -11.39 13.65
N GLN A 246 6.52 -10.77 12.69
CA GLN A 246 6.59 -9.31 12.50
C GLN A 246 5.94 -8.55 13.66
N LEU A 247 4.77 -8.99 14.16
CA LEU A 247 4.13 -8.37 15.32
C LEU A 247 4.98 -8.46 16.58
N GLU A 248 5.67 -9.57 16.81
CA GLU A 248 6.62 -9.72 17.92
C GLU A 248 7.78 -8.72 17.81
N ILE A 249 8.31 -8.51 16.60
CA ILE A 249 9.33 -7.47 16.34
C ILE A 249 8.79 -6.09 16.72
N TYR A 250 7.60 -5.74 16.23
CA TYR A 250 7.01 -4.42 16.46
C TYR A 250 6.66 -4.19 17.93
N GLN A 251 6.13 -5.20 18.61
CA GLN A 251 5.79 -5.12 20.03
C GLN A 251 7.04 -4.89 20.88
N LYS A 252 8.12 -5.61 20.62
CA LYS A 252 9.40 -5.45 21.33
C LYS A 252 9.95 -4.03 21.21
N ASP A 253 9.80 -3.44 20.03
CA ASP A 253 10.32 -2.11 19.72
C ASP A 253 9.28 -0.99 19.95
N ARG A 254 8.08 -1.35 20.44
CA ARG A 254 6.94 -0.44 20.66
C ARG A 254 6.57 0.37 19.41
N LEU A 255 6.75 -0.24 18.24
CA LEU A 255 6.48 0.39 16.96
C LEU A 255 4.97 0.42 16.69
N SER A 256 4.44 1.61 16.43
CA SER A 256 3.06 1.75 15.93
C SER A 256 3.00 1.38 14.45
N TRP A 257 1.91 0.75 14.02
CA TRP A 257 1.80 0.21 12.67
C TRP A 257 0.40 0.33 12.06
N SER A 258 0.32 0.24 10.74
CA SER A 258 -0.92 0.09 9.97
C SER A 258 -0.78 -1.08 9.01
N ILE A 259 -1.65 -2.08 9.13
CA ILE A 259 -1.60 -3.27 8.28
C ILE A 259 -2.28 -2.99 6.94
N TRP A 260 -1.63 -3.38 5.85
CA TRP A 260 -2.24 -3.41 4.54
C TRP A 260 -2.93 -4.78 4.38
N LEU A 261 -4.25 -4.86 4.18
CA LEU A 261 -5.25 -3.80 4.20
C LEU A 261 -6.53 -4.27 4.90
N TYR A 262 -7.46 -3.35 5.15
CA TYR A 262 -8.73 -3.69 5.81
C TYR A 262 -9.61 -4.62 4.95
N LYS A 263 -9.98 -4.21 3.74
CA LYS A 263 -10.95 -4.92 2.90
C LYS A 263 -10.46 -5.08 1.46
N ASP A 264 -10.63 -6.27 0.90
CA ASP A 264 -10.35 -6.54 -0.51
C ASP A 264 -11.24 -7.65 -1.10
N ILE A 265 -10.85 -8.21 -2.25
CA ILE A 265 -11.54 -9.31 -2.93
C ILE A 265 -11.03 -10.71 -2.54
N GLY A 266 -10.38 -10.84 -1.37
CA GLY A 266 -9.99 -12.13 -0.78
C GLY A 266 -8.50 -12.40 -0.69
N TYR A 267 -7.62 -11.44 -0.99
CA TYR A 267 -6.20 -11.73 -1.16
C TYR A 267 -5.34 -11.42 0.08
N GLN A 268 -5.36 -10.20 0.57
CA GLN A 268 -4.60 -9.74 1.73
C GLN A 268 -5.50 -9.23 2.86
N GLY A 269 -6.73 -8.80 2.53
CA GLY A 269 -7.64 -8.13 3.45
C GLY A 269 -7.94 -8.89 4.75
N MET A 270 -8.12 -8.13 5.83
CA MET A 270 -8.73 -8.58 7.10
C MET A 270 -10.18 -9.03 6.91
N VAL A 271 -10.89 -8.32 6.03
CA VAL A 271 -12.23 -8.56 5.56
C VAL A 271 -12.17 -8.73 4.05
N PHE A 272 -13.04 -9.56 3.48
CA PHE A 272 -13.05 -9.75 2.04
C PHE A 272 -14.45 -9.97 1.48
N VAL A 273 -14.68 -9.51 0.25
CA VAL A 273 -15.94 -9.71 -0.46
C VAL A 273 -16.19 -11.20 -0.68
N ASN A 274 -17.35 -11.72 -0.24
CA ASN A 274 -17.64 -13.14 -0.37
C ASN A 274 -17.77 -13.59 -1.85
N PRO A 275 -17.30 -14.80 -2.22
CA PRO A 275 -17.31 -15.26 -3.60
C PRO A 275 -18.69 -15.37 -4.27
N ASP A 276 -19.76 -15.53 -3.49
CA ASP A 276 -21.15 -15.67 -3.95
C ASP A 276 -21.84 -14.32 -4.23
N THR A 277 -21.19 -13.20 -3.91
CA THR A 277 -21.73 -11.86 -4.19
C THR A 277 -21.82 -11.56 -5.69
N PRO A 278 -22.75 -10.68 -6.12
CA PRO A 278 -22.88 -10.28 -7.53
C PRO A 278 -21.56 -9.81 -8.16
N TYR A 279 -20.75 -9.02 -7.44
CA TYR A 279 -19.45 -8.58 -7.94
C TYR A 279 -18.50 -9.76 -8.14
N ARG A 280 -18.36 -10.65 -7.16
CA ARG A 280 -17.42 -11.76 -7.28
C ARG A 280 -17.82 -12.74 -8.38
N GLN A 281 -19.10 -13.05 -8.52
CA GLN A 281 -19.62 -13.91 -9.59
C GLN A 281 -19.40 -13.30 -10.98
N ARG A 282 -19.74 -12.01 -11.15
CA ARG A 282 -19.65 -11.34 -12.46
C ARG A 282 -18.22 -11.17 -12.95
N PHE A 283 -17.29 -10.87 -12.05
CA PHE A 283 -15.89 -10.61 -12.39
C PHE A 283 -14.99 -11.85 -12.28
N GLN A 284 -15.52 -13.01 -11.86
CA GLN A 284 -14.73 -14.21 -11.58
C GLN A 284 -13.80 -14.62 -12.74
N GLU A 285 -14.35 -14.76 -13.94
CA GLU A 285 -13.58 -15.18 -15.13
C GLU A 285 -12.49 -14.17 -15.49
N PHE A 286 -12.79 -12.87 -15.35
CA PHE A 286 -11.82 -11.82 -15.61
C PHE A 286 -10.70 -11.80 -14.56
N LEU A 287 -11.03 -12.00 -13.28
CA LEU A 287 -10.04 -12.11 -12.21
C LEU A 287 -9.15 -13.35 -12.37
N LEU A 288 -9.70 -14.48 -12.80
CA LEU A 288 -8.93 -15.67 -13.17
C LEU A 288 -8.03 -15.39 -14.37
N LYS A 289 -8.51 -14.65 -15.38
CA LYS A 289 -7.68 -14.20 -16.51
C LYS A 289 -6.52 -13.32 -16.03
N LYS A 290 -6.77 -12.33 -15.16
CA LYS A 290 -5.72 -11.48 -14.58
C LYS A 290 -4.66 -12.30 -13.85
N TYR A 291 -5.09 -13.25 -13.01
CA TYR A 291 -4.19 -14.15 -12.29
C TYR A 291 -3.33 -14.98 -13.24
N ARG A 292 -3.93 -15.64 -14.25
CA ARG A 292 -3.21 -16.44 -15.24
C ARG A 292 -2.18 -15.63 -16.01
N LEU A 293 -2.51 -14.36 -16.33
CA LEU A 293 -1.63 -13.44 -17.05
C LEU A 293 -0.63 -12.70 -16.15
N ALA A 294 -0.71 -12.85 -14.83
CA ALA A 294 0.16 -12.20 -13.85
C ALA A 294 0.26 -10.67 -14.02
N VAL A 295 -0.85 -10.02 -14.39
CA VAL A 295 -0.88 -8.58 -14.74
C VAL A 295 -0.95 -7.65 -13.53
N ASP A 296 -1.28 -8.16 -12.35
CA ASP A 296 -1.24 -7.39 -11.11
C ASP A 296 0.19 -7.42 -10.56
N ALA A 297 0.77 -6.26 -10.26
CA ALA A 297 2.14 -6.21 -9.73
C ALA A 297 2.24 -6.75 -8.29
N TRP A 298 1.17 -6.60 -7.51
CA TRP A 298 1.18 -6.92 -6.08
C TRP A 298 0.96 -8.41 -5.82
N GLY A 299 1.92 -9.04 -5.15
CA GLY A 299 1.87 -10.47 -4.79
C GLY A 299 1.80 -11.44 -5.97
N THR A 300 2.22 -11.01 -7.16
CA THR A 300 2.09 -11.83 -8.37
C THR A 300 2.78 -13.18 -8.28
N ASP A 301 2.14 -14.17 -8.88
CA ASP A 301 2.75 -15.43 -9.29
C ASP A 301 2.77 -15.47 -10.82
N ASP A 302 3.96 -15.52 -11.40
CA ASP A 302 4.16 -15.45 -12.85
C ASP A 302 4.51 -16.78 -13.51
N ARG A 303 4.42 -17.91 -12.79
CA ARG A 303 4.80 -19.24 -13.29
C ARG A 303 4.20 -19.56 -14.67
N ASN A 304 2.96 -19.16 -14.92
CA ASN A 304 2.25 -19.44 -16.17
C ASN A 304 2.72 -18.62 -17.37
N VAL A 305 3.39 -17.48 -17.15
CA VAL A 305 3.80 -16.55 -18.23
C VAL A 305 5.29 -16.22 -18.22
N ARG A 306 6.05 -16.71 -17.24
CA ARG A 306 7.48 -16.42 -17.08
C ARG A 306 8.28 -16.65 -18.38
N HIS A 307 8.01 -17.76 -19.06
CA HIS A 307 8.66 -18.15 -20.31
C HIS A 307 8.46 -17.14 -21.46
N ILE A 308 7.46 -16.26 -21.38
CA ILE A 308 7.20 -15.20 -22.38
C ILE A 308 8.14 -14.01 -22.16
N TYR A 309 8.45 -13.67 -20.91
CA TYR A 309 9.17 -12.45 -20.53
C TYR A 309 10.65 -12.69 -20.23
N GLU A 310 11.03 -13.91 -19.87
CA GLU A 310 12.42 -14.32 -19.65
C GLU A 310 13.32 -14.03 -20.86
N PRO A 311 12.91 -14.28 -22.13
CA PRO A 311 13.73 -13.94 -23.30
C PRO A 311 14.06 -12.44 -23.40
N ILE A 312 13.15 -11.56 -22.96
CA ILE A 312 13.40 -10.10 -22.95
C ILE A 312 14.48 -9.76 -21.91
N THR A 313 14.36 -10.36 -20.72
CA THR A 313 15.35 -10.20 -19.65
C THR A 313 16.72 -10.69 -20.10
N GLU A 314 16.80 -11.88 -20.69
CA GLU A 314 18.07 -12.46 -21.16
C GLU A 314 18.66 -11.71 -22.34
N LEU A 315 17.83 -11.18 -23.25
CA LEU A 315 18.30 -10.29 -24.32
C LEU A 315 19.00 -9.05 -23.75
N ILE A 316 18.43 -8.42 -22.72
CA ILE A 316 19.04 -7.24 -22.08
C ILE A 316 20.33 -7.64 -21.35
N LYS A 317 20.33 -8.76 -20.62
CA LYS A 317 21.53 -9.23 -19.90
C LYS A 317 22.70 -9.52 -20.84
N THR A 318 22.43 -10.17 -21.97
CA THR A 318 23.43 -10.54 -22.97
C THR A 318 23.90 -9.34 -23.80
N SER A 319 23.00 -8.41 -24.14
CA SER A 319 23.34 -7.21 -24.92
C SER A 319 24.04 -6.13 -24.07
N VAL A 320 23.76 -6.09 -22.77
CA VAL A 320 24.36 -5.17 -21.80
C VAL A 320 25.00 -5.99 -20.67
N PRO A 321 26.18 -6.60 -20.93
CA PRO A 321 26.80 -7.53 -19.98
C PRO A 321 27.32 -6.83 -18.72
N ASP A 322 27.69 -5.55 -18.80
CA ASP A 322 28.09 -4.76 -17.64
C ASP A 322 26.87 -4.44 -16.77
N GLU A 323 26.84 -5.03 -15.57
CA GLU A 323 25.74 -4.84 -14.63
C GLU A 323 25.55 -3.38 -14.20
N SER A 324 26.62 -2.59 -14.19
CA SER A 324 26.57 -1.18 -13.81
C SER A 324 25.75 -0.34 -14.79
N PHE A 325 25.76 -0.69 -16.08
CA PHE A 325 24.96 -0.03 -17.11
C PHE A 325 23.48 -0.43 -17.08
N ARG A 326 23.14 -1.50 -16.36
CA ARG A 326 21.74 -1.95 -16.16
C ARG A 326 21.08 -1.35 -14.92
N LYS A 327 21.85 -0.66 -14.07
CA LYS A 327 21.33 -0.04 -12.84
C LYS A 327 20.60 1.25 -13.19
N LEU A 328 19.29 1.24 -12.98
CA LEU A 328 18.42 2.40 -13.14
C LEU A 328 17.76 2.72 -11.80
N TYR A 329 17.41 3.98 -11.58
CA TYR A 329 16.59 4.39 -10.45
C TYR A 329 15.11 4.04 -10.71
N PRO A 330 14.32 3.59 -9.71
CA PRO A 330 14.72 3.26 -8.34
C PRO A 330 15.57 1.98 -8.27
N PRO A 331 16.60 1.90 -7.40
CA PRO A 331 17.51 0.77 -7.33
C PRO A 331 16.87 -0.52 -6.79
N ILE A 332 15.71 -0.42 -6.14
CA ILE A 332 14.97 -1.58 -5.62
C ILE A 332 14.28 -2.40 -6.72
N TRP A 333 14.21 -1.88 -7.96
CA TRP A 333 13.70 -2.63 -9.11
C TRP A 333 14.84 -3.32 -9.84
N SER A 334 14.88 -4.64 -9.72
CA SER A 334 15.76 -5.47 -10.55
C SER A 334 15.41 -5.35 -12.04
N LEU A 335 16.27 -5.86 -12.91
CA LEU A 335 15.99 -5.90 -14.35
C LEU A 335 14.69 -6.68 -14.64
N GLU A 336 14.51 -7.83 -14.00
CA GLU A 336 13.32 -8.67 -14.11
C GLU A 336 12.05 -7.93 -13.66
N GLU A 337 12.15 -7.17 -12.56
CA GLU A 337 11.04 -6.36 -12.05
C GLU A 337 10.69 -5.23 -13.02
N ARG A 338 11.70 -4.63 -13.69
CA ARG A 338 11.47 -3.60 -14.71
C ARG A 338 10.78 -4.15 -15.94
N VAL A 339 11.24 -5.31 -16.44
CA VAL A 339 10.58 -6.03 -17.53
C VAL A 339 9.14 -6.34 -17.14
N THR A 340 8.93 -6.91 -15.96
CA THR A 340 7.59 -7.19 -15.41
C THR A 340 6.69 -5.96 -15.42
N ARG A 341 7.17 -4.84 -14.86
CA ARG A 341 6.37 -3.63 -14.74
C ARG A 341 5.90 -3.09 -16.06
N ILE A 342 6.84 -2.88 -16.98
CA ILE A 342 6.58 -2.23 -18.26
C ILE A 342 5.78 -3.14 -19.18
N SER A 343 6.18 -4.40 -19.31
CA SER A 343 5.60 -5.31 -20.30
C SER A 343 4.33 -6.01 -19.84
N ARG A 344 4.20 -6.35 -18.56
CA ARG A 344 3.08 -7.17 -18.05
C ARG A 344 2.07 -6.33 -17.28
N THR A 345 2.53 -5.58 -16.28
CA THR A 345 1.62 -4.87 -15.38
C THR A 345 1.19 -3.50 -15.90
N MET A 346 1.79 -3.03 -16.99
CA MET A 346 1.38 -1.82 -17.70
C MET A 346 0.84 -2.18 -19.09
N LEU A 347 1.71 -2.63 -20.00
CA LEU A 347 1.31 -2.85 -21.39
C LEU A 347 0.17 -3.88 -21.53
N VAL A 348 0.31 -5.09 -20.98
CA VAL A 348 -0.78 -6.09 -21.07
C VAL A 348 -1.99 -5.63 -20.25
N ALA A 349 -1.78 -5.10 -19.05
CA ALA A 349 -2.86 -4.62 -18.19
C ALA A 349 -3.71 -3.52 -18.89
N GLU A 350 -3.11 -2.62 -19.66
CA GLU A 350 -3.79 -1.55 -20.40
C GLU A 350 -4.83 -2.12 -21.38
N TYR A 351 -4.51 -3.19 -22.10
CA TYR A 351 -5.47 -3.85 -23.01
C TYR A 351 -6.62 -4.53 -22.27
N LEU A 352 -6.42 -4.91 -21.00
CA LEU A 352 -7.46 -5.54 -20.18
C LEU A 352 -8.43 -4.52 -19.57
N VAL A 353 -8.09 -3.22 -19.53
CA VAL A 353 -8.94 -2.19 -18.93
C VAL A 353 -10.29 -2.10 -19.63
N ARG A 354 -10.30 -2.12 -20.96
CA ARG A 354 -11.57 -2.07 -21.72
C ARG A 354 -12.39 -3.33 -21.53
N GLU A 355 -11.76 -4.52 -21.54
CA GLU A 355 -12.45 -5.77 -21.25
C GLU A 355 -13.11 -5.75 -19.87
N TRP A 356 -12.42 -5.24 -18.86
CA TRP A 356 -12.98 -5.06 -17.52
C TRP A 356 -14.17 -4.10 -17.52
N ALA A 357 -14.04 -2.96 -18.21
CA ALA A 357 -15.10 -1.95 -18.29
C ALA A 357 -16.36 -2.48 -19.00
N GLU A 358 -16.21 -3.31 -20.04
CA GLU A 358 -17.34 -3.93 -20.74
C GLU A 358 -18.17 -4.86 -19.85
N LEU A 359 -17.60 -5.37 -18.75
CA LEU A 359 -18.38 -6.15 -17.77
C LEU A 359 -19.47 -5.31 -17.09
N PHE A 360 -19.36 -3.98 -17.09
CA PHE A 360 -20.41 -3.07 -16.61
C PHE A 360 -21.40 -2.64 -17.71
N SER A 361 -21.10 -2.97 -18.98
CA SER A 361 -21.90 -2.52 -20.12
C SER A 361 -23.32 -3.08 -20.06
N GLY A 362 -24.31 -2.23 -20.32
CA GLY A 362 -25.73 -2.60 -20.30
C GLY A 362 -26.40 -2.61 -18.92
N LEU A 363 -25.64 -2.53 -17.82
CA LEU A 363 -26.23 -2.58 -16.47
C LEU A 363 -27.08 -1.34 -16.16
N ASP A 364 -28.22 -1.55 -15.52
CA ASP A 364 -29.03 -0.48 -14.94
C ASP A 364 -28.52 -0.06 -13.53
N GLU A 365 -29.17 0.93 -12.92
CA GLU A 365 -28.74 1.46 -11.61
C GLU A 365 -28.94 0.45 -10.47
N ASP A 366 -30.00 -0.38 -10.51
CA ASP A 366 -30.26 -1.40 -9.50
C ASP A 366 -29.20 -2.51 -9.55
N GLU A 367 -28.81 -2.94 -10.76
CA GLU A 367 -27.72 -3.89 -10.97
C GLU A 367 -26.36 -3.32 -10.54
N LEU A 368 -26.08 -2.05 -10.85
CA LEU A 368 -24.85 -1.38 -10.43
C LEU A 368 -24.80 -1.22 -8.90
N GLU A 369 -25.92 -0.88 -8.26
CA GLU A 369 -26.00 -0.80 -6.80
C GLU A 369 -25.82 -2.20 -6.18
N ALA A 370 -26.36 -3.27 -6.77
CA ALA A 370 -26.14 -4.63 -6.30
C ALA A 370 -24.66 -5.05 -6.40
N LEU A 371 -23.95 -4.66 -7.46
CA LEU A 371 -22.49 -4.85 -7.56
C LEU A 371 -21.76 -4.08 -6.45
N ALA A 372 -22.10 -2.81 -6.23
CA ALA A 372 -21.47 -1.99 -5.19
C ALA A 372 -21.75 -2.54 -3.77
N LYS A 373 -23.00 -2.95 -3.50
CA LYS A 373 -23.44 -3.53 -2.23
C LYS A 373 -22.76 -4.86 -1.90
N SER A 374 -22.12 -5.52 -2.88
CA SER A 374 -21.27 -6.68 -2.62
C SER A 374 -20.16 -6.37 -1.60
N PHE A 375 -19.73 -5.10 -1.49
CA PHE A 375 -18.69 -4.66 -0.56
C PHE A 375 -19.22 -4.29 0.84
N ALA A 376 -20.54 -4.28 1.04
CA ALA A 376 -21.15 -4.04 2.34
C ALA A 376 -20.68 -5.10 3.36
N PHE A 377 -20.52 -4.70 4.62
CA PHE A 377 -19.91 -5.54 5.65
C PHE A 377 -20.63 -6.88 5.84
N GLU A 378 -21.97 -6.89 5.80
CA GLU A 378 -22.80 -8.10 5.90
C GLU A 378 -22.61 -9.09 4.75
N ASN A 379 -22.08 -8.62 3.60
CA ASN A 379 -21.77 -9.44 2.42
C ASN A 379 -20.29 -9.85 2.36
N CYS A 380 -19.51 -9.54 3.39
CA CYS A 380 -18.09 -9.84 3.46
C CYS A 380 -17.80 -11.00 4.44
N GLY A 381 -16.81 -11.81 4.06
CA GLY A 381 -16.16 -12.77 4.94
C GLY A 381 -15.07 -12.10 5.76
N LYS A 382 -14.65 -12.76 6.84
CA LYS A 382 -13.58 -12.31 7.72
C LYS A 382 -12.44 -13.32 7.66
N ARG A 383 -11.21 -12.83 7.64
CA ARG A 383 -10.02 -13.67 7.79
C ARG A 383 -9.80 -13.95 9.26
N GLU A 384 -10.54 -14.93 9.79
CA GLU A 384 -10.65 -15.19 11.24
C GLU A 384 -9.29 -15.31 11.93
N GLU A 385 -8.36 -16.08 11.36
CA GLU A 385 -7.05 -16.30 11.98
C GLU A 385 -6.15 -15.05 11.96
N LEU A 386 -6.16 -14.26 10.87
CA LEU A 386 -5.51 -12.94 10.84
C LEU A 386 -6.09 -12.04 11.93
N ASN A 387 -7.42 -11.93 11.99
CA ASN A 387 -8.11 -11.04 12.91
C ASN A 387 -7.89 -11.45 14.37
N ARG A 388 -7.85 -12.75 14.67
CA ARG A 388 -7.50 -13.28 15.99
C ARG A 388 -6.08 -12.89 16.39
N ILE A 389 -5.09 -13.06 15.51
CA ILE A 389 -3.69 -12.71 15.79
C ILE A 389 -3.55 -11.19 16.04
N LEU A 390 -4.22 -10.35 15.26
CA LEU A 390 -4.22 -8.90 15.47
C LEU A 390 -4.87 -8.52 16.81
N GLN A 391 -5.99 -9.17 17.15
CA GLN A 391 -6.68 -8.94 18.42
C GLN A 391 -5.82 -9.34 19.63
N GLU A 392 -5.13 -10.47 19.56
CA GLU A 392 -4.18 -10.91 20.60
C GLU A 392 -3.04 -9.90 20.78
N ASN A 393 -2.48 -9.39 19.68
CA ASN A 393 -1.44 -8.35 19.74
C ASN A 393 -1.95 -7.05 20.38
N ALA A 394 -3.16 -6.61 20.02
CA ALA A 394 -3.76 -5.39 20.57
C ALA A 394 -4.00 -5.52 22.09
N GLN A 395 -4.49 -6.68 22.56
CA GLN A 395 -4.68 -6.95 24.00
C GLN A 395 -3.36 -6.95 24.78
N ALA A 396 -2.31 -7.53 24.17
CA ALA A 396 -0.97 -7.52 24.77
C ALA A 396 -0.39 -6.10 24.86
N ALA A 397 -0.69 -5.22 23.90
CA ALA A 397 -0.25 -3.82 23.92
C ALA A 397 -0.97 -2.97 24.99
N GLY A 398 -2.24 -3.25 25.28
CA GLY A 398 -3.03 -2.53 26.29
C GLY A 398 -2.76 -2.92 27.75
N SER A 399 -1.94 -3.95 27.99
CA SER A 399 -1.60 -4.46 29.32
C SER A 399 -0.29 -3.88 29.90
N VAL A 400 0.30 -2.88 29.22
CA VAL A 400 1.62 -2.29 29.54
C VAL A 400 1.49 -0.85 30.01
#